data_AF-A0A7Y7CQH3-F1
#
_entry.id   AF-A0A7Y7CQH3-F1
#
_cell.length_a   1.000
_cell.length_b   1.000
_cell.length_c   1.000
_cell.angle_alpha   90.00
_cell.angle_beta   90.00
_cell.angle_gamma   90.00
#
_symmetry.space_group_name_H-M   'P 1'
#
loop_
_entity.id
_entity.type
_entity.pdbx_description
1 polymer ?
#
loop_
_entity_poly.entity_id
_entity_poly.type
_entity_poly.pdbx_seq_one_letter_code
_entity_poly.pdbx_strand_id
1 'polypeptide(L)'
;MNKYNFLFCILIFLLSCESEDSSQTEVMQPVDSNENITYNLTIDIQGQGSVLQEDKNSNNGPDYSEGSFVKLTAIPSDGWVFSTWQGDVVLNENPIEIVMNSSKNLTAIFELTDDDSDDDPPTQGELIYLDSNGLTIKANSNAKPGDIATLNGVEYLIVDNDLLREIIVDETEDLSKLVTTFVTDMSSMFRNKQTLTPDITAWDTSNVTDMSYMFFNASLYNGDLSLWDTGKVTNMTYMFAETGVFNRDIGDWNTINVENMIGMFNKANSFNQDLSRWCVPLIPTRPAVFSNDSNLSENFIPKWGTCPD
;
A
#
# COMPACT_ATOMS: atom_id res chain seq x y z
N MET A 1 -30.14 7.14 86.29
CA MET A 1 -30.64 6.24 85.24
C MET A 1 -31.91 6.82 84.66
N ASN A 2 -31.84 7.57 83.55
CA ASN A 2 -33.03 8.06 82.84
C ASN A 2 -32.70 8.75 81.49
N LYS A 3 -33.39 8.30 80.42
CA LYS A 3 -34.18 9.09 79.44
C LYS A 3 -33.56 10.21 78.54
N TYR A 4 -33.86 10.06 77.23
CA TYR A 4 -34.21 11.06 76.17
C TYR A 4 -33.16 11.89 75.36
N ASN A 5 -33.29 11.76 74.02
CA ASN A 5 -33.43 12.76 72.92
C ASN A 5 -32.32 13.74 72.41
N PHE A 6 -32.20 13.77 71.06
CA PHE A 6 -32.05 14.90 70.08
C PHE A 6 -30.83 15.88 70.23
N LEU A 7 -30.29 16.60 69.23
CA LEU A 7 -30.30 16.72 67.76
C LEU A 7 -29.47 18.00 67.42
N PHE A 8 -28.65 17.99 66.33
CA PHE A 8 -28.16 19.12 65.49
C PHE A 8 -27.36 20.29 66.15
N CYS A 9 -26.53 21.12 65.49
CA CYS A 9 -25.78 21.22 64.22
C CYS A 9 -25.25 22.70 64.16
N ILE A 10 -24.36 23.00 63.20
CA ILE A 10 -24.06 24.33 62.58
C ILE A 10 -22.98 25.20 63.28
N LEU A 11 -21.76 25.41 62.73
CA LEU A 11 -21.25 26.12 61.52
C LEU A 11 -20.86 27.60 61.85
N ILE A 12 -19.75 28.10 61.23
CA ILE A 12 -19.56 29.44 60.61
C ILE A 12 -18.39 30.40 61.08
N PHE A 13 -17.77 31.05 60.04
CA PHE A 13 -16.94 32.29 59.89
C PHE A 13 -15.51 32.30 60.52
N LEU A 14 -14.43 32.96 60.02
CA LEU A 14 -13.84 33.51 58.76
C LEU A 14 -12.82 34.61 59.22
N LEU A 15 -11.77 34.89 58.41
CA LEU A 15 -10.82 36.04 58.49
C LEU A 15 -9.89 36.09 59.73
N SER A 16 -8.66 36.65 59.73
CA SER A 16 -7.80 37.37 58.79
C SER A 16 -6.40 37.54 59.43
N CYS A 17 -5.37 37.65 58.58
CA CYS A 17 -4.08 38.36 58.70
C CYS A 17 -3.61 38.94 60.05
N GLU A 18 -2.37 38.64 60.45
CA GLU A 18 -1.45 39.61 61.05
C GLU A 18 0.02 39.19 60.85
N SER A 19 0.81 40.12 60.30
CA SER A 19 2.27 40.27 60.35
C SER A 19 2.74 40.41 61.81
N GLU A 20 3.98 40.24 62.25
CA GLU A 20 5.31 40.55 61.74
C GLU A 20 6.28 39.97 62.80
N ASP A 21 7.52 39.65 62.43
CA ASP A 21 8.75 40.05 63.14
C ASP A 21 9.87 38.99 63.09
N SER A 22 10.98 39.55 62.66
CA SER A 22 12.29 39.03 62.36
C SER A 22 13.13 38.73 63.61
N SER A 23 13.88 37.63 63.59
CA SER A 23 15.35 37.63 63.71
C SER A 23 15.89 36.23 64.03
N GLN A 24 16.39 35.61 62.96
CA GLN A 24 17.54 34.70 62.86
C GLN A 24 17.79 33.64 63.94
N THR A 25 17.64 32.39 63.51
CA THR A 25 18.68 31.37 63.76
C THR A 25 18.91 30.64 62.44
N GLU A 26 19.97 31.03 61.74
CA GLU A 26 20.35 30.45 60.45
C GLU A 26 21.04 29.11 60.74
N VAL A 27 20.25 28.04 60.76
CA VAL A 27 20.76 26.67 60.69
C VAL A 27 21.02 26.38 59.22
N MET A 28 22.28 26.26 58.82
CA MET A 28 22.66 25.73 57.51
C MET A 28 22.00 24.36 57.35
N GLN A 29 20.98 24.27 56.51
CA GLN A 29 20.53 23.00 55.96
C GLN A 29 21.51 22.60 54.85
N PRO A 30 21.86 21.31 54.72
CA PRO A 30 22.66 20.86 53.58
C PRO A 30 21.87 21.16 52.31
N VAL A 31 22.52 21.78 51.32
CA VAL A 31 21.99 21.83 49.96
C VAL A 31 21.95 20.38 49.49
N ASP A 32 20.75 19.80 49.46
CA ASP A 32 20.49 18.52 48.81
C ASP A 32 20.57 18.78 47.30
N SER A 33 21.79 18.82 46.76
CA SER A 33 22.02 18.95 45.31
C SER A 33 21.88 17.59 44.64
N ASN A 34 20.68 17.04 44.68
CA ASN A 34 20.32 15.92 43.83
C ASN A 34 19.04 16.28 43.07
N GLU A 35 19.06 17.43 42.40
CA GLU A 35 18.19 17.60 41.23
C GLU A 35 18.69 16.60 40.19
N ASN A 36 17.91 15.55 39.93
CA ASN A 36 18.15 14.67 38.80
C ASN A 36 17.95 15.52 37.54
N ILE A 37 19.05 16.02 36.99
CA ILE A 37 19.03 16.79 35.74
C ILE A 37 18.58 15.84 34.62
N THR A 38 17.53 16.26 33.92
CA THR A 38 17.02 15.55 32.75
C THR A 38 17.04 16.44 31.51
N TYR A 39 17.14 15.80 30.36
CA TYR A 39 17.22 16.43 29.05
C TYR A 39 16.25 15.79 28.08
N ASN A 40 15.69 16.60 27.18
CA ASN A 40 14.72 16.10 26.22
C ASN A 40 15.42 15.76 24.92
N LEU A 41 15.00 14.67 24.29
CA LEU A 41 15.40 14.35 22.92
C LEU A 41 14.19 14.42 22.01
N THR A 42 14.21 15.36 21.06
CA THR A 42 13.23 15.44 19.98
C THR A 42 13.84 14.89 18.71
N ILE A 43 13.08 14.06 17.99
CA ILE A 43 13.50 13.48 16.71
C ILE A 43 12.46 13.85 15.68
N ASP A 44 12.89 14.63 14.70
CA ASP A 44 12.11 14.95 13.51
C ASP A 44 12.56 14.06 12.35
N ILE A 45 11.67 13.86 11.38
CA ILE A 45 11.93 13.05 10.18
C ILE A 45 11.69 13.93 8.97
N GLN A 46 12.68 13.98 8.08
CA GLN A 46 12.58 14.58 6.76
C GLN A 46 12.79 13.48 5.71
N GLY A 47 11.86 13.34 4.76
CA GLY A 47 11.81 12.19 3.85
C GLY A 47 10.92 11.06 4.38
N GLN A 48 11.09 9.84 3.85
CA GLN A 48 10.34 8.65 4.30
C GLN A 48 11.25 7.63 4.99
N GLY A 49 10.92 7.35 6.23
CA GLY A 49 11.59 6.38 7.07
C GLY A 49 11.07 6.45 8.50
N SER A 50 11.74 5.74 9.40
CA SER A 50 11.46 5.80 10.83
C SER A 50 12.76 5.85 11.62
N VAL A 51 12.70 6.29 12.87
CA VAL A 51 13.83 6.22 13.78
C VAL A 51 13.46 5.30 14.93
N LEU A 52 14.23 4.22 15.08
CA LEU A 52 14.19 3.37 16.26
C LEU A 52 15.09 3.96 17.33
N GLN A 53 14.51 4.23 18.49
CA GLN A 53 15.23 4.64 19.68
C GLN A 53 15.30 3.47 20.66
N GLU A 54 16.50 2.91 20.86
CA GLU A 54 16.75 1.86 21.84
C GLU A 54 16.88 2.50 23.25
N ASP A 55 16.52 1.74 24.29
CA ASP A 55 16.56 2.15 25.72
C ASP A 55 15.55 3.19 26.21
N LYS A 56 14.40 3.32 25.54
CA LYS A 56 13.27 4.08 26.11
C LYS A 56 12.71 3.35 27.35
N ASN A 57 13.15 3.75 28.54
CA ASN A 57 12.63 3.23 29.80
C ASN A 57 11.10 3.40 29.83
N SER A 58 10.38 2.29 29.99
CA SER A 58 8.93 2.18 29.78
C SER A 58 8.05 2.87 30.83
N ASN A 59 8.57 3.83 31.59
CA ASN A 59 7.84 4.52 32.65
C ASN A 59 8.07 6.04 32.57
N ASN A 60 7.17 6.72 31.85
CA ASN A 60 6.88 8.16 31.83
C ASN A 60 7.97 9.15 31.35
N GLY A 61 7.80 9.65 30.12
CA GLY A 61 8.27 10.99 29.69
C GLY A 61 9.41 11.02 28.66
N PRO A 62 9.53 12.09 27.84
CA PRO A 62 10.58 12.28 26.82
C PRO A 62 11.96 12.68 27.38
N ASP A 63 12.22 12.42 28.66
CA ASP A 63 13.29 13.04 29.45
C ASP A 63 14.36 12.00 29.84
N TYR A 64 15.62 12.26 29.51
CA TYR A 64 16.80 11.41 29.75
C TYR A 64 17.67 11.99 30.86
N SER A 65 18.12 11.18 31.82
CA SER A 65 19.07 11.65 32.85
C SER A 65 20.39 12.09 32.23
N GLU A 66 21.02 13.13 32.81
CA GLU A 66 22.33 13.61 32.39
C GLU A 66 23.36 12.46 32.31
N GLY A 67 24.08 12.39 31.19
CA GLY A 67 25.08 11.36 30.91
C GLY A 67 24.53 10.05 30.34
N SER A 68 23.21 9.91 30.16
CA SER A 68 22.63 8.72 29.52
C SER A 68 23.06 8.61 28.06
N PHE A 69 23.28 7.38 27.61
CA PHE A 69 23.50 7.06 26.20
C PHE A 69 22.16 6.70 25.56
N VAL A 70 21.94 7.19 24.34
CA VAL A 70 20.76 6.87 23.55
C VAL A 70 21.22 6.39 22.18
N LYS A 71 20.83 5.18 21.80
CA LYS A 71 21.11 4.63 20.48
C LYS A 71 19.94 4.87 19.54
N LEU A 72 20.23 5.50 18.40
CA LEU A 72 19.28 5.84 17.36
C LEU A 72 19.63 5.10 16.07
N THR A 73 18.65 4.43 15.48
CA THR A 73 18.78 3.76 14.19
C THR A 73 17.76 4.34 13.22
N ALA A 74 18.24 4.99 12.16
CA ALA A 74 17.39 5.41 11.06
C ALA A 74 17.09 4.19 10.17
N ILE A 75 15.81 3.97 9.89
CA ILE A 75 15.30 2.84 9.10
C ILE A 75 14.60 3.45 7.88
N PRO A 76 15.24 3.48 6.71
CA PRO A 76 14.62 4.00 5.50
C PRO A 76 13.40 3.18 5.10
N SER A 77 12.39 3.84 4.55
CA SER A 77 11.29 3.17 3.86
C SER A 77 11.74 2.70 2.46
N ASP A 78 10.99 1.80 1.82
CA ASP A 78 11.29 1.33 0.47
C ASP A 78 11.46 2.52 -0.51
N GLY A 79 12.55 2.51 -1.28
CA GLY A 79 12.91 3.57 -2.24
C GLY A 79 13.66 4.77 -1.63
N TRP A 80 13.94 4.75 -0.32
CA TRP A 80 14.69 5.80 0.36
C TRP A 80 15.98 5.25 0.95
N VAL A 81 16.98 6.13 1.07
CA VAL A 81 18.21 5.89 1.83
C VAL A 81 18.35 6.92 2.92
N PHE A 82 18.93 6.50 4.04
CA PHE A 82 19.33 7.44 5.07
C PHE A 82 20.51 8.28 4.55
N SER A 83 20.37 9.60 4.57
CA SER A 83 21.39 10.55 4.15
C SER A 83 22.24 11.01 5.33
N THR A 84 21.63 11.64 6.33
CA THR A 84 22.36 12.23 7.46
C THR A 84 21.47 12.55 8.65
N TRP A 85 22.09 12.63 9.84
CA TRP A 85 21.52 13.28 11.01
C TRP A 85 21.86 14.77 10.96
N GLN A 86 20.90 15.64 11.26
CA GLN A 86 21.11 17.08 11.43
C GLN A 86 20.56 17.59 12.76
N GLY A 87 20.82 18.86 13.06
CA GLY A 87 20.42 19.53 14.29
C GLY A 87 21.59 19.66 15.26
N ASP A 88 21.37 19.29 16.52
CA ASP A 88 22.41 19.37 17.57
C ASP A 88 23.55 18.35 17.38
N VAL A 89 23.35 17.35 16.53
CA VAL A 89 24.37 16.39 16.09
C VAL A 89 24.29 16.28 14.57
N VAL A 90 25.44 16.40 13.89
CA VAL A 90 25.54 16.25 12.44
C VAL A 90 26.51 15.13 12.11
N LEU A 91 25.97 13.98 11.70
CA LEU A 91 26.71 12.75 11.41
C LEU A 91 26.03 11.98 10.29
N ASN A 92 26.81 11.31 9.44
CA ASN A 92 26.32 10.43 8.38
C ASN A 92 26.37 8.94 8.74
N GLU A 93 26.78 8.61 9.97
CA GLU A 93 26.78 7.25 10.48
C GLU A 93 25.36 6.81 10.88
N ASN A 94 25.05 5.52 10.71
CA ASN A 94 23.78 4.93 11.13
C ASN A 94 23.98 3.44 11.44
N PRO A 95 23.67 2.95 12.66
CA PRO A 95 23.12 3.69 13.81
C PRO A 95 24.12 4.63 14.48
N ILE A 96 23.61 5.57 15.30
CA ILE A 96 24.42 6.46 16.15
C ILE A 96 24.12 6.25 17.65
N GLU A 97 25.10 6.56 18.49
CA GLU A 97 24.93 6.69 19.94
C GLU A 97 25.22 8.13 20.37
N ILE A 98 24.29 8.75 21.10
CA ILE A 98 24.45 10.11 21.61
C ILE A 98 24.44 10.14 23.14
N VAL A 99 25.21 11.06 23.72
CA VAL A 99 25.20 11.33 25.17
C VAL A 99 24.28 12.51 25.47
N MET A 100 23.35 12.30 26.40
CA MET A 100 22.43 13.34 26.86
C MET A 100 23.11 14.23 27.92
N ASN A 101 23.81 15.25 27.46
CA ASN A 101 24.42 16.32 28.29
C ASN A 101 23.74 17.69 28.13
N SER A 102 22.70 17.74 27.29
CA SER A 102 21.82 18.86 27.02
C SER A 102 20.54 18.30 26.41
N SER A 103 19.45 19.08 26.41
CA SER A 103 18.34 18.78 25.51
C SER A 103 18.83 18.87 24.06
N LYS A 104 18.35 17.97 23.21
CA LYS A 104 18.77 17.87 21.81
C LYS A 104 17.57 17.73 20.89
N ASN A 105 17.66 18.35 19.72
CA ASN A 105 16.76 18.17 18.60
C ASN A 105 17.57 17.64 17.42
N LEU A 106 17.20 16.46 16.95
CA LEU A 106 17.82 15.81 15.80
C LEU A 106 16.79 15.63 14.69
N THR A 107 17.24 15.72 13.45
CA THR A 107 16.44 15.38 12.28
C THR A 107 17.12 14.24 11.54
N ALA A 108 16.41 13.12 11.34
CA ALA A 108 16.83 12.08 10.42
C ALA A 108 16.41 12.47 9.01
N ILE A 109 17.37 12.67 8.12
CA ILE A 109 17.11 12.98 6.73
C ILE A 109 17.26 11.71 5.90
N PHE A 110 16.16 11.34 5.24
CA PHE A 110 16.12 10.33 4.20
C PHE A 110 16.02 11.02 2.85
N GLU A 111 16.76 10.53 1.88
CA GLU A 111 16.74 10.99 0.49
C GLU A 111 16.33 9.81 -0.39
N LEU A 112 15.73 10.09 -1.53
CA LEU A 112 15.53 9.08 -2.56
C LEU A 112 16.90 8.65 -3.09
N THR A 113 17.05 7.40 -3.51
CA THR A 113 18.26 6.97 -4.20
C THR A 113 18.28 7.56 -5.61
N ASP A 114 18.79 8.78 -5.77
CA ASP A 114 18.90 9.42 -7.07
C ASP A 114 20.12 8.85 -7.84
N ASP A 115 19.89 8.36 -9.06
CA ASP A 115 20.92 8.21 -10.09
C ASP A 115 20.97 9.56 -10.84
N ASP A 116 21.99 10.36 -10.51
CA ASP A 116 22.17 11.79 -10.81
C ASP A 116 22.17 12.17 -12.31
N SER A 117 21.49 13.26 -12.71
CA SER A 117 22.10 14.56 -13.10
C SER A 117 21.26 15.44 -14.08
N ASP A 118 21.17 16.73 -13.72
CA ASP A 118 20.99 17.97 -14.51
C ASP A 118 19.58 18.47 -14.97
N ASP A 119 19.11 19.50 -14.25
CA ASP A 119 18.48 20.77 -14.74
C ASP A 119 17.14 20.76 -15.51
N ASP A 120 16.25 19.78 -15.27
CA ASP A 120 14.85 19.78 -15.76
C ASP A 120 13.82 20.04 -14.63
N PRO A 121 12.63 20.63 -14.93
CA PRO A 121 11.61 20.97 -13.94
C PRO A 121 11.11 19.69 -13.25
N PRO A 122 10.53 19.81 -12.04
CA PRO A 122 10.74 18.85 -10.94
C PRO A 122 10.85 17.39 -11.41
N THR A 123 11.97 16.72 -11.09
CA THR A 123 12.20 15.32 -11.41
C THR A 123 11.02 14.46 -10.92
N GLN A 124 10.25 14.03 -11.91
CA GLN A 124 9.17 13.06 -11.85
C GLN A 124 9.78 11.66 -11.62
N GLY A 125 10.33 11.40 -10.43
CA GLY A 125 10.89 10.09 -10.07
C GLY A 125 9.99 9.33 -9.11
N GLU A 126 9.28 8.27 -9.46
CA GLU A 126 8.98 7.67 -10.76
C GLU A 126 7.48 7.33 -10.69
N LEU A 127 6.63 8.01 -11.46
CA LEU A 127 5.16 7.81 -11.39
C LEU A 127 4.75 6.36 -11.63
N ILE A 128 5.63 5.57 -12.24
CA ILE A 128 5.43 4.17 -12.56
C ILE A 128 6.63 3.34 -12.07
N TYR A 129 6.41 2.07 -11.76
CA TYR A 129 7.45 1.15 -11.29
C TYR A 129 7.12 -0.29 -11.74
N LEU A 130 8.12 -1.16 -11.74
CA LEU A 130 7.96 -2.58 -12.01
C LEU A 130 7.46 -3.31 -10.75
N ASP A 131 6.39 -4.08 -10.87
CA ASP A 131 5.86 -4.89 -9.77
C ASP A 131 6.84 -6.02 -9.40
N SER A 132 6.61 -6.63 -8.25
CA SER A 132 7.36 -7.78 -7.71
C SER A 132 7.46 -8.99 -8.65
N ASN A 133 6.55 -9.13 -9.62
CA ASN A 133 6.61 -10.17 -10.64
C ASN A 133 7.61 -9.88 -11.79
N GLY A 134 8.21 -8.69 -11.81
CA GLY A 134 9.23 -8.30 -12.78
C GLY A 134 8.71 -8.00 -14.19
N LEU A 135 7.39 -7.93 -14.40
CA LEU A 135 6.78 -7.64 -15.71
C LEU A 135 5.70 -6.57 -15.64
N THR A 136 4.80 -6.64 -14.66
CA THR A 136 3.69 -5.71 -14.53
C THR A 136 4.21 -4.31 -14.20
N ILE A 137 3.72 -3.31 -14.92
CA ILE A 137 4.08 -1.90 -14.65
C ILE A 137 2.91 -1.25 -13.93
N LYS A 138 3.20 -0.68 -12.76
CA LYS A 138 2.21 -0.05 -11.88
C LYS A 138 2.47 1.43 -11.73
N ALA A 139 1.41 2.21 -11.57
CA ALA A 139 1.50 3.61 -11.19
C ALA A 139 1.49 3.77 -9.66
N ASN A 140 2.22 4.74 -9.13
CA ASN A 140 2.21 5.08 -7.71
C ASN A 140 1.07 6.06 -7.37
N SER A 141 0.91 6.40 -6.09
CA SER A 141 -0.17 7.27 -5.61
C SER A 141 -0.09 8.73 -6.08
N ASN A 142 1.05 9.17 -6.60
CA ASN A 142 1.24 10.53 -7.10
C ASN A 142 0.87 10.67 -8.58
N ALA A 143 0.78 9.54 -9.29
CA ALA A 143 0.42 9.50 -10.69
C ALA A 143 -1.04 9.86 -10.93
N LYS A 144 -1.31 10.37 -12.14
CA LYS A 144 -2.66 10.66 -12.61
C LYS A 144 -2.86 10.10 -14.02
N PRO A 145 -4.09 9.69 -14.37
CA PRO A 145 -4.42 9.38 -15.75
C PRO A 145 -4.06 10.55 -16.69
N GLY A 146 -3.42 10.24 -17.81
CA GLY A 146 -2.90 11.21 -18.77
C GLY A 146 -1.43 11.60 -18.56
N ASP A 147 -0.83 11.28 -17.41
CA ASP A 147 0.60 11.49 -17.21
C ASP A 147 1.40 10.54 -18.12
N ILE A 148 2.51 11.06 -18.67
CA ILE A 148 3.53 10.25 -19.35
C ILE A 148 4.70 10.08 -18.37
N ALA A 149 5.18 8.86 -18.23
CA ALA A 149 6.29 8.52 -17.35
C ALA A 149 7.27 7.57 -18.06
N THR A 150 8.54 7.64 -17.69
CA THR A 150 9.59 6.82 -18.31
C THR A 150 10.03 5.72 -17.35
N LEU A 151 10.19 4.50 -17.85
CA LEU A 151 10.80 3.38 -17.14
C LEU A 151 11.83 2.71 -18.05
N ASN A 152 13.10 2.63 -17.62
CA ASN A 152 14.21 2.08 -18.41
C ASN A 152 14.36 2.70 -19.83
N GLY A 153 14.11 4.01 -19.95
CA GLY A 153 14.21 4.74 -21.23
C GLY A 153 13.03 4.51 -22.19
N VAL A 154 11.96 3.87 -21.75
CA VAL A 154 10.70 3.70 -22.50
C VAL A 154 9.63 4.58 -21.88
N GLU A 155 8.95 5.38 -22.70
CA GLU A 155 7.81 6.18 -22.29
C GLU A 155 6.54 5.32 -22.20
N TYR A 156 5.76 5.55 -21.15
CA TYR A 156 4.47 4.94 -20.91
C TYR A 156 3.42 6.00 -20.59
N LEU A 157 2.21 5.78 -21.08
CA LEU A 157 1.05 6.59 -20.77
C LEU A 157 0.24 5.93 -19.65
N ILE A 158 -0.02 6.68 -18.58
CA ILE A 158 -0.86 6.23 -17.47
C ILE A 158 -2.32 6.46 -17.85
N VAL A 159 -3.15 5.42 -17.75
CA VAL A 159 -4.53 5.46 -18.24
C VAL A 159 -5.53 5.07 -17.15
N ASP A 160 -6.71 5.68 -17.21
CA ASP A 160 -7.92 5.22 -16.54
C ASP A 160 -8.88 4.54 -17.53
N ASN A 161 -10.10 4.26 -17.08
CA ASN A 161 -11.12 3.63 -17.90
C ASN A 161 -11.50 4.42 -19.15
N ASP A 162 -11.56 5.76 -19.06
CA ASP A 162 -12.01 6.61 -20.16
C ASP A 162 -10.90 6.74 -21.21
N LEU A 163 -9.68 7.06 -20.78
CA LEU A 163 -8.53 7.20 -21.68
C LEU A 163 -8.19 5.87 -22.36
N LEU A 164 -8.25 4.75 -21.63
CA LEU A 164 -8.02 3.43 -22.23
C LEU A 164 -9.07 3.08 -23.29
N ARG A 165 -10.35 3.42 -23.05
CA ARG A 165 -11.42 3.21 -24.03
C ARG A 165 -11.26 4.07 -25.27
N GLU A 166 -10.73 5.29 -25.13
CA GLU A 166 -10.40 6.15 -26.27
C GLU A 166 -9.29 5.53 -27.12
N ILE A 167 -8.21 5.06 -26.48
CA ILE A 167 -7.04 4.48 -27.16
C ILE A 167 -7.39 3.18 -27.89
N ILE A 168 -8.14 2.27 -27.28
CA ILE A 168 -8.45 0.94 -27.88
C ILE A 168 -9.34 1.03 -29.14
N VAL A 169 -10.02 2.16 -29.35
CA VAL A 169 -10.77 2.40 -30.60
C VAL A 169 -9.81 2.49 -31.80
N ASP A 170 -8.62 3.05 -31.60
CA ASP A 170 -7.55 3.05 -32.60
C ASP A 170 -6.75 1.75 -32.51
N GLU A 171 -6.89 0.89 -33.52
CA GLU A 171 -6.21 -0.41 -33.58
C GLU A 171 -4.73 -0.32 -33.95
N THR A 172 -4.17 0.89 -34.08
CA THR A 172 -2.77 1.11 -34.44
C THR A 172 -1.85 1.43 -33.26
N GLU A 173 -2.42 1.72 -32.08
CA GLU A 173 -1.66 2.11 -30.90
C GLU A 173 -0.95 0.91 -30.23
N ASP A 174 0.28 1.15 -29.76
CA ASP A 174 1.05 0.16 -29.02
C ASP A 174 0.58 0.08 -27.56
N LEU A 175 -0.36 -0.83 -27.31
CA LEU A 175 -0.96 -1.04 -25.99
C LEU A 175 0.04 -1.51 -24.92
N SER A 176 1.24 -1.97 -25.32
CA SER A 176 2.30 -2.36 -24.38
C SER A 176 2.91 -1.15 -23.65
N LYS A 177 2.62 0.07 -24.11
CA LYS A 177 3.08 1.34 -23.53
C LYS A 177 2.07 1.98 -22.57
N LEU A 178 1.08 1.22 -22.11
CA LEU A 178 0.05 1.72 -21.19
C LEU A 178 0.26 1.20 -19.77
N VAL A 179 0.07 2.07 -18.78
CA VAL A 179 0.03 1.71 -17.37
C VAL A 179 -1.40 1.82 -16.87
N THR A 180 -1.97 0.67 -16.50
CA THR A 180 -3.42 0.50 -16.27
C THR A 180 -3.84 0.50 -14.80
N THR A 181 -2.98 0.93 -13.87
CA THR A 181 -3.25 0.89 -12.43
C THR A 181 -4.54 1.62 -12.02
N PHE A 182 -4.96 2.64 -12.76
CA PHE A 182 -6.21 3.38 -12.50
C PHE A 182 -7.45 2.80 -13.22
N VAL A 183 -7.32 1.68 -13.92
CA VAL A 183 -8.42 1.02 -14.64
C VAL A 183 -9.16 0.08 -13.69
N THR A 184 -10.48 0.25 -13.59
CA THR A 184 -11.34 -0.57 -12.72
C THR A 184 -12.37 -1.45 -13.49
N ASP A 185 -12.71 -1.05 -14.71
CA ASP A 185 -13.61 -1.77 -15.64
C ASP A 185 -12.91 -2.07 -16.98
N MET A 186 -12.65 -3.35 -17.25
CA MET A 186 -12.12 -3.85 -18.52
C MET A 186 -13.18 -4.52 -19.41
N SER A 187 -14.47 -4.31 -19.09
CA SER A 187 -15.57 -4.94 -19.81
C SER A 187 -15.59 -4.55 -21.29
N SER A 188 -15.79 -5.55 -22.14
CA SER A 188 -15.92 -5.43 -23.60
C SER A 188 -14.75 -4.74 -24.34
N MET A 189 -13.58 -4.53 -23.72
CA MET A 189 -12.49 -3.76 -24.32
C MET A 189 -12.04 -4.29 -25.70
N PHE A 190 -11.88 -5.61 -25.84
CA PHE A 190 -11.46 -6.26 -27.09
C PHE A 190 -12.60 -7.05 -27.76
N ARG A 191 -13.85 -6.70 -27.45
CA ARG A 191 -15.03 -7.38 -27.98
C ARG A 191 -15.09 -7.30 -29.51
N ASN A 192 -15.19 -8.46 -30.16
CA ASN A 192 -15.20 -8.65 -31.62
C ASN A 192 -13.92 -8.18 -32.35
N LYS A 193 -12.81 -7.93 -31.64
CA LYS A 193 -11.53 -7.58 -32.27
C LYS A 193 -10.86 -8.85 -32.83
N GLN A 194 -11.42 -9.39 -33.90
CA GLN A 194 -11.04 -10.70 -34.46
C GLN A 194 -9.61 -10.75 -35.00
N THR A 195 -9.02 -9.61 -35.37
CA THR A 195 -7.68 -9.51 -35.95
C THR A 195 -6.63 -8.93 -35.01
N LEU A 196 -7.04 -8.35 -33.88
CA LEU A 196 -6.14 -7.66 -32.96
C LEU A 196 -5.50 -8.68 -32.00
N THR A 197 -4.18 -8.65 -31.88
CA THR A 197 -3.42 -9.46 -30.92
C THR A 197 -2.53 -8.55 -30.09
N PRO A 198 -3.11 -7.72 -29.21
CA PRO A 198 -2.34 -6.71 -28.50
C PRO A 198 -1.44 -7.39 -27.45
N ASP A 199 -0.26 -6.82 -27.23
CA ASP A 199 0.57 -7.18 -26.09
C ASP A 199 0.13 -6.37 -24.86
N ILE A 200 -0.45 -7.09 -23.90
CA ILE A 200 -1.03 -6.55 -22.67
C ILE A 200 -0.55 -7.35 -21.45
N THR A 201 0.57 -8.07 -21.62
CA THR A 201 1.16 -8.91 -20.57
C THR A 201 1.61 -8.10 -19.35
N ALA A 202 2.09 -6.87 -19.56
CA ALA A 202 2.56 -5.97 -18.52
C ALA A 202 1.46 -5.14 -17.84
N TRP A 203 0.19 -5.28 -18.25
CA TRP A 203 -0.91 -4.51 -17.67
C TRP A 203 -1.13 -4.87 -16.20
N ASP A 204 -1.40 -3.84 -15.40
CA ASP A 204 -1.85 -3.99 -14.01
C ASP A 204 -3.37 -4.13 -13.98
N THR A 205 -3.84 -5.30 -13.51
CA THR A 205 -5.27 -5.60 -13.33
C THR A 205 -5.70 -5.60 -11.87
N SER A 206 -4.82 -5.25 -10.92
CA SER A 206 -5.06 -5.39 -9.48
C SER A 206 -6.18 -4.51 -8.92
N ASN A 207 -6.67 -3.53 -9.69
CA ASN A 207 -7.82 -2.69 -9.37
C ASN A 207 -9.09 -3.00 -10.19
N VAL A 208 -9.02 -3.97 -11.11
CA VAL A 208 -10.12 -4.32 -12.00
C VAL A 208 -11.16 -5.15 -11.25
N THR A 209 -12.43 -4.79 -11.44
CA THR A 209 -13.58 -5.45 -10.84
C THR A 209 -14.49 -6.11 -11.88
N ASP A 210 -14.52 -5.62 -13.12
CA ASP A 210 -15.32 -6.18 -14.22
C ASP A 210 -14.43 -6.50 -15.45
N MET A 211 -14.44 -7.75 -15.89
CA MET A 211 -13.78 -8.24 -17.12
C MET A 211 -14.78 -8.88 -18.10
N SER A 212 -16.08 -8.64 -17.93
CA SER A 212 -17.11 -9.26 -18.74
C SER A 212 -16.98 -8.89 -20.21
N TYR A 213 -17.15 -9.88 -21.09
CA TYR A 213 -17.03 -9.76 -22.54
C TYR A 213 -15.69 -9.23 -23.06
N MET A 214 -14.63 -9.12 -22.24
CA MET A 214 -13.38 -8.46 -22.61
C MET A 214 -12.78 -8.99 -23.91
N PHE A 215 -12.74 -10.31 -24.11
CA PHE A 215 -12.24 -10.97 -25.32
C PHE A 215 -13.35 -11.72 -26.07
N PHE A 216 -14.61 -11.34 -25.88
CA PHE A 216 -15.74 -11.97 -26.57
C PHE A 216 -15.54 -11.89 -28.08
N ASN A 217 -15.50 -13.05 -28.76
CA ASN A 217 -15.30 -13.15 -30.20
C ASN A 217 -13.98 -12.49 -30.70
N ALA A 218 -12.93 -12.46 -29.86
CA ALA A 218 -11.57 -12.10 -30.26
C ALA A 218 -10.84 -13.34 -30.82
N SER A 219 -11.20 -13.73 -32.04
CA SER A 219 -10.91 -15.07 -32.58
C SER A 219 -9.42 -15.43 -32.67
N LEU A 220 -8.52 -14.46 -32.83
CA LEU A 220 -7.07 -14.65 -32.96
C LEU A 220 -6.27 -14.33 -31.68
N TYR A 221 -6.92 -13.87 -30.61
CA TYR A 221 -6.20 -13.51 -29.39
C TYR A 221 -5.66 -14.75 -28.65
N ASN A 222 -4.37 -14.75 -28.33
CA ASN A 222 -3.69 -15.82 -27.57
C ASN A 222 -2.50 -15.27 -26.74
N GLY A 223 -2.63 -14.02 -26.25
CA GLY A 223 -1.64 -13.38 -25.40
C GLY A 223 -1.57 -14.04 -24.02
N ASP A 224 -0.39 -14.01 -23.40
CA ASP A 224 -0.18 -14.53 -22.05
C ASP A 224 -0.84 -13.59 -21.02
N LEU A 225 -1.62 -14.18 -20.11
CA LEU A 225 -2.37 -13.46 -19.07
C LEU A 225 -2.08 -14.05 -17.68
N SER A 226 -1.07 -14.91 -17.55
CA SER A 226 -0.76 -15.66 -16.33
C SER A 226 -0.43 -14.75 -15.13
N LEU A 227 0.11 -13.56 -15.39
CA LEU A 227 0.48 -12.59 -14.35
C LEU A 227 -0.63 -11.60 -13.96
N TRP A 228 -1.81 -11.71 -14.57
CA TRP A 228 -2.93 -10.83 -14.22
C TRP A 228 -3.45 -11.11 -12.81
N ASP A 229 -3.46 -10.07 -11.97
CA ASP A 229 -4.13 -10.10 -10.67
C ASP A 229 -5.64 -9.97 -10.87
N THR A 230 -6.34 -11.07 -10.67
CA THR A 230 -7.80 -11.16 -10.76
C THR A 230 -8.49 -11.09 -9.39
N GLY A 231 -7.74 -10.84 -8.32
CA GLY A 231 -8.23 -10.95 -6.94
C GLY A 231 -9.35 -9.99 -6.57
N LYS A 232 -9.58 -8.89 -7.32
CA LYS A 232 -10.72 -7.98 -7.12
C LYS A 232 -11.85 -8.17 -8.14
N VAL A 233 -11.69 -9.05 -9.13
CA VAL A 233 -12.67 -9.25 -10.19
C VAL A 233 -13.89 -9.96 -9.65
N THR A 234 -15.07 -9.41 -9.90
CA THR A 234 -16.36 -9.98 -9.52
C THR A 234 -17.14 -10.52 -10.71
N ASN A 235 -16.87 -10.03 -11.93
CA ASN A 235 -17.62 -10.39 -13.14
C ASN A 235 -16.69 -10.80 -14.31
N MET A 236 -16.81 -12.04 -14.76
CA MET A 236 -16.10 -12.63 -15.91
C MET A 236 -17.06 -13.18 -16.98
N THR A 237 -18.30 -12.70 -16.98
CA THR A 237 -19.36 -13.12 -17.91
C THR A 237 -18.90 -13.05 -19.36
N TYR A 238 -18.94 -14.17 -20.09
CA TYR A 238 -18.53 -14.30 -21.50
C TYR A 238 -17.13 -13.78 -21.85
N MET A 239 -16.20 -13.69 -20.88
CA MET A 239 -14.88 -13.07 -21.08
C MET A 239 -14.11 -13.66 -22.28
N PHE A 240 -14.09 -14.98 -22.44
CA PHE A 240 -13.39 -15.71 -23.52
C PHE A 240 -14.34 -16.46 -24.47
N ALA A 241 -15.63 -16.14 -24.45
CA ALA A 241 -16.58 -16.82 -25.31
C ALA A 241 -16.30 -16.53 -26.79
N GLU A 242 -16.46 -17.53 -27.63
CA GLU A 242 -16.21 -17.48 -29.08
C GLU A 242 -14.76 -17.10 -29.44
N THR A 243 -13.80 -17.28 -28.53
CA THR A 243 -12.37 -17.21 -28.85
C THR A 243 -11.96 -18.43 -29.68
N GLY A 244 -11.21 -18.19 -30.76
CA GLY A 244 -10.82 -19.25 -31.69
C GLY A 244 -9.60 -20.03 -31.22
N VAL A 245 -8.56 -19.31 -30.79
CA VAL A 245 -7.22 -19.86 -30.56
C VAL A 245 -6.71 -19.71 -29.12
N PHE A 246 -7.42 -18.97 -28.25
CA PHE A 246 -6.98 -18.75 -26.88
C PHE A 246 -6.84 -20.08 -26.12
N ASN A 247 -5.64 -20.36 -25.61
CA ASN A 247 -5.34 -21.55 -24.83
C ASN A 247 -4.15 -21.32 -23.88
N ARG A 248 -4.08 -20.14 -23.27
CA ARG A 248 -3.03 -19.81 -22.29
C ARG A 248 -3.43 -20.23 -20.89
N ASP A 249 -2.43 -20.64 -20.12
CA ASP A 249 -2.61 -21.07 -18.74
C ASP A 249 -3.06 -19.88 -17.88
N ILE A 250 -4.18 -20.09 -17.20
CA ILE A 250 -4.84 -19.16 -16.27
C ILE A 250 -5.29 -19.93 -15.01
N GLY A 251 -4.74 -21.13 -14.77
CA GLY A 251 -5.09 -21.98 -13.63
C GLY A 251 -4.75 -21.36 -12.27
N ASP A 252 -3.80 -20.43 -12.25
CA ASP A 252 -3.34 -19.73 -11.03
C ASP A 252 -4.09 -18.42 -10.74
N TRP A 253 -5.10 -18.06 -11.54
CA TRP A 253 -5.92 -16.88 -11.27
C TRP A 253 -6.67 -16.97 -9.94
N ASN A 254 -6.73 -15.84 -9.24
CA ASN A 254 -7.48 -15.72 -7.99
C ASN A 254 -8.95 -15.40 -8.27
N THR A 255 -9.80 -16.43 -8.23
CA THR A 255 -11.23 -16.31 -8.53
C THR A 255 -12.13 -16.17 -7.29
N ILE A 256 -11.57 -15.94 -6.10
CA ILE A 256 -12.31 -16.02 -4.82
C ILE A 256 -13.50 -15.05 -4.74
N ASN A 257 -13.37 -13.88 -5.39
CA ASN A 257 -14.37 -12.81 -5.39
C ASN A 257 -15.29 -12.84 -6.63
N VAL A 258 -15.09 -13.80 -7.55
CA VAL A 258 -15.90 -13.86 -8.77
C VAL A 258 -17.30 -14.38 -8.46
N GLU A 259 -18.30 -13.57 -8.79
CA GLU A 259 -19.71 -13.87 -8.60
C GLU A 259 -20.38 -14.38 -9.88
N ASN A 260 -19.85 -14.02 -11.05
CA ASN A 260 -20.45 -14.38 -12.34
C ASN A 260 -19.43 -14.84 -13.39
N MET A 261 -19.63 -16.06 -13.88
CA MET A 261 -18.85 -16.69 -14.96
C MET A 261 -19.76 -17.27 -16.06
N ILE A 262 -20.98 -16.74 -16.24
CA ILE A 262 -21.91 -17.20 -17.28
C ILE A 262 -21.20 -17.15 -18.63
N GLY A 263 -21.19 -18.29 -19.33
CA GLY A 263 -20.63 -18.40 -20.67
C GLY A 263 -19.14 -18.09 -20.82
N MET A 264 -18.35 -18.07 -19.75
CA MET A 264 -16.94 -17.63 -19.77
C MET A 264 -16.11 -18.20 -20.93
N PHE A 265 -16.28 -19.49 -21.24
CA PHE A 265 -15.60 -20.23 -22.32
C PHE A 265 -16.57 -20.82 -23.33
N ASN A 266 -17.80 -20.31 -23.45
CA ASN A 266 -18.77 -20.80 -24.43
C ASN A 266 -18.20 -20.69 -25.85
N LYS A 267 -18.10 -21.81 -26.58
CA LYS A 267 -17.47 -21.93 -27.91
C LYS A 267 -16.01 -21.47 -27.98
N ALA A 268 -15.27 -21.55 -26.88
CA ALA A 268 -13.82 -21.34 -26.87
C ALA A 268 -13.11 -22.56 -27.46
N ASN A 269 -12.97 -22.59 -28.79
CA ASN A 269 -12.68 -23.82 -29.54
C ASN A 269 -11.31 -24.45 -29.25
N SER A 270 -10.35 -23.68 -28.74
CA SER A 270 -8.99 -24.18 -28.45
C SER A 270 -8.69 -24.32 -26.96
N PHE A 271 -9.52 -23.76 -26.08
CA PHE A 271 -9.21 -23.67 -24.66
C PHE A 271 -9.36 -25.01 -23.95
N ASN A 272 -8.28 -25.49 -23.32
CA ASN A 272 -8.26 -26.74 -22.55
C ASN A 272 -7.16 -26.72 -21.46
N GLN A 273 -7.12 -25.65 -20.67
CA GLN A 273 -6.21 -25.53 -19.52
C GLN A 273 -6.87 -25.99 -18.22
N ASP A 274 -6.07 -26.37 -17.24
CA ASP A 274 -6.55 -26.89 -15.95
C ASP A 274 -7.01 -25.75 -15.02
N LEU A 275 -8.31 -25.69 -14.75
CA LEU A 275 -8.94 -24.74 -13.83
C LEU A 275 -9.40 -25.42 -12.53
N SER A 276 -9.04 -26.69 -12.32
CA SER A 276 -9.52 -27.47 -11.17
C SER A 276 -9.10 -26.90 -9.81
N ARG A 277 -8.07 -26.03 -9.80
CA ARG A 277 -7.54 -25.33 -8.60
C ARG A 277 -8.26 -24.02 -8.28
N TRP A 278 -9.15 -23.53 -9.15
CA TRP A 278 -9.86 -22.27 -8.89
C TRP A 278 -10.76 -22.36 -7.65
N CYS A 279 -10.66 -21.34 -6.80
CA CYS A 279 -11.50 -21.14 -5.62
C CYS A 279 -12.70 -20.27 -6.02
N VAL A 280 -13.89 -20.86 -6.08
CA VAL A 280 -15.14 -20.24 -6.57
C VAL A 280 -16.28 -20.38 -5.55
N PRO A 281 -16.12 -19.87 -4.32
CA PRO A 281 -17.07 -20.11 -3.24
C PRO A 281 -18.41 -19.39 -3.45
N LEU A 282 -18.43 -18.30 -4.22
CA LEU A 282 -19.62 -17.48 -4.46
C LEU A 282 -20.52 -18.02 -5.59
N ILE A 283 -20.08 -19.04 -6.32
CA ILE A 283 -20.80 -19.64 -7.46
C ILE A 283 -21.21 -21.07 -7.08
N PRO A 284 -22.39 -21.28 -6.48
CA PRO A 284 -22.76 -22.56 -5.86
C PRO A 284 -23.01 -23.69 -6.85
N THR A 285 -23.24 -23.38 -8.13
CA THR A 285 -23.52 -24.36 -9.19
C THR A 285 -22.86 -23.92 -10.49
N ARG A 286 -22.57 -24.88 -11.38
CA ARG A 286 -22.01 -24.61 -12.71
C ARG A 286 -22.77 -23.47 -13.41
N PRO A 287 -22.09 -22.37 -13.80
CA PRO A 287 -22.71 -21.28 -14.53
C PRO A 287 -23.35 -21.75 -15.83
N ALA A 288 -24.43 -21.08 -16.22
CA ALA A 288 -25.09 -21.34 -17.48
C ALA A 288 -24.10 -21.23 -18.65
N VAL A 289 -24.11 -22.24 -19.52
CA VAL A 289 -23.26 -22.34 -20.72
C VAL A 289 -21.77 -22.10 -20.50
N PHE A 290 -21.24 -22.33 -19.27
CA PHE A 290 -19.86 -21.99 -18.87
C PHE A 290 -18.81 -22.31 -19.94
N SER A 291 -18.89 -23.51 -20.54
CA SER A 291 -17.91 -24.02 -21.50
C SER A 291 -18.57 -24.85 -22.63
N ASN A 292 -19.85 -24.59 -22.94
CA ASN A 292 -20.54 -25.32 -24.00
C ASN A 292 -19.81 -25.18 -25.33
N ASP A 293 -19.76 -26.24 -26.12
CA ASP A 293 -19.10 -26.26 -27.44
C ASP A 293 -17.63 -25.81 -27.42
N SER A 294 -16.94 -25.92 -26.27
CA SER A 294 -15.50 -25.68 -26.12
C SER A 294 -14.71 -26.99 -26.03
N ASN A 295 -13.38 -26.90 -26.10
CA ASN A 295 -12.48 -28.04 -25.90
C ASN A 295 -12.13 -28.31 -24.41
N LEU A 296 -12.70 -27.54 -23.48
CA LEU A 296 -12.37 -27.65 -22.06
C LEU A 296 -12.82 -29.00 -21.49
N SER A 297 -11.88 -29.80 -21.04
CA SER A 297 -12.14 -31.09 -20.39
C SER A 297 -12.94 -30.92 -19.10
N GLU A 298 -13.89 -31.82 -18.84
CA GLU A 298 -14.68 -31.82 -17.60
C GLU A 298 -13.83 -32.01 -16.33
N ASN A 299 -12.66 -32.66 -16.43
CA ASN A 299 -11.73 -32.81 -15.31
C ASN A 299 -10.97 -31.52 -14.98
N PHE A 300 -10.95 -30.55 -15.90
CA PHE A 300 -10.29 -29.26 -15.73
C PHE A 300 -11.25 -28.16 -15.28
N ILE A 301 -12.52 -28.48 -15.03
CA ILE A 301 -13.51 -27.50 -14.58
C ILE A 301 -13.39 -27.30 -13.06
N PRO A 302 -13.56 -26.07 -12.54
CA PRO A 302 -13.55 -25.80 -11.10
C PRO A 302 -14.65 -26.57 -10.36
N LYS A 303 -14.39 -26.88 -9.09
CA LYS A 303 -15.42 -27.39 -8.20
C LYS A 303 -16.27 -26.23 -7.65
N TRP A 304 -17.41 -26.02 -8.28
CA TRP A 304 -18.36 -24.94 -7.94
C TRP A 304 -18.74 -24.91 -6.45
N GLY A 305 -18.77 -23.70 -5.87
CA GLY A 305 -19.13 -23.45 -4.48
C GLY A 305 -18.04 -23.84 -3.47
N THR A 306 -16.81 -24.06 -3.91
CA THR A 306 -15.71 -24.51 -3.04
C THR A 306 -14.38 -23.85 -3.37
N CYS A 307 -13.42 -24.00 -2.46
CA CYS A 307 -12.02 -23.70 -2.67
C CYS A 307 -11.23 -25.00 -2.48
N PRO A 308 -10.61 -25.54 -3.54
CA PRO A 308 -9.73 -26.69 -3.44
C PRO A 308 -8.55 -26.41 -2.49
N ASP A 309 -8.14 -27.44 -1.75
CA ASP A 309 -6.98 -27.40 -0.84
C ASP A 309 -5.63 -27.47 -1.60
#